data_AF-A0A545SB11-F1
#
_entry.id   AF-A0A545SB11-F1
#
_cell.length_a   1.000
_cell.length_b   1.000
_cell.length_c   1.000
_cell.angle_alpha   90.00
_cell.angle_beta   90.00
_cell.angle_gamma   90.00
#
_symmetry.space_group_name_H-M   'P 1'
#
loop_
_entity.id
_entity.type
_entity.pdbx_description
1 polymer ?
#
loop_
_entity_poly.entity_id
_entity_poly.type
_entity_poly.pdbx_seq_one_letter_code
_entity_poly.pdbx_strand_id
1 'polypeptide(L)'
;MFKDILYTGIGAVAIFKEKVEEEIKKLEGSGKIKTDDAKSFLSSLEEKGKQSDEKFKQQLKDALKEVIDELGIATKADLEKLKEDLLSKN
;
A
#
# COMPACT_ATOMS: atom_id res chain seq x y z
N MET A 1 3.43 12.18 12.28
CA MET A 1 3.55 10.72 12.48
C MET A 1 2.94 9.92 11.34
N PHE A 2 1.60 9.88 11.15
CA PHE A 2 0.99 9.08 10.07
C PHE A 2 1.44 9.49 8.65
N LYS A 3 1.48 10.80 8.36
CA LYS A 3 1.98 11.33 7.08
C LYS A 3 3.44 10.93 6.83
N ASP A 4 4.27 10.96 7.88
CA ASP A 4 5.69 10.65 7.78
C ASP A 4 5.90 9.15 7.51
N ILE A 5 5.11 8.27 8.14
CA ILE A 5 5.11 6.83 7.87
C ILE A 5 4.69 6.54 6.42
N LEU A 6 3.64 7.20 5.93
CA LEU A 6 3.20 7.06 4.54
C LEU A 6 4.27 7.54 3.54
N TYR A 7 4.85 8.73 3.75
CA TYR A 7 5.91 9.24 2.88
C TYR A 7 7.16 8.38 2.91
N THR A 8 7.55 7.89 4.08
CA THR A 8 8.70 6.98 4.23
C THR A 8 8.44 5.65 3.51
N GLY A 9 7.24 5.08 3.63
CA GLY A 9 6.86 3.85 2.95
C GLY A 9 6.90 4.00 1.42
N ILE A 10 6.32 5.07 0.88
CA ILE A 10 6.33 5.36 -0.57
C ILE A 10 7.75 5.61 -1.07
N GLY A 11 8.54 6.40 -0.34
CA GLY A 11 9.93 6.68 -0.70
C GLY A 11 10.82 5.43 -0.70
N ALA A 12 10.64 4.54 0.28
CA ALA A 12 11.37 3.28 0.34
C ALA A 12 11.08 2.35 -0.84
N VAL A 13 9.81 2.27 -1.28
CA VAL A 13 9.41 1.48 -2.46
C VAL A 13 10.02 2.05 -3.75
N ALA A 14 10.06 3.38 -3.90
CA ALA A 14 10.67 4.02 -5.06
C ALA A 14 12.18 3.71 -5.16
N ILE A 15 12.91 3.87 -4.05
CA ILE A 15 14.35 3.55 -3.98
C ILE A 15 14.59 2.06 -4.27
N PHE A 16 13.73 1.18 -3.76
CA PHE A 16 13.83 -0.25 -4.04
C PHE A 16 13.68 -0.56 -5.53
N LYS A 17 12.69 0.03 -6.19
CA LYS A 17 12.48 -0.14 -7.63
C LYS A 17 13.71 0.29 -8.43
N GLU A 18 14.26 1.47 -8.12
CA GLU A 18 15.47 1.98 -8.77
C GLU A 18 16.65 1.00 -8.62
N LYS A 19 16.89 0.49 -7.40
CA LYS A 19 17.97 -0.47 -7.14
C LYS A 19 17.80 -1.78 -7.91
N VAL A 20 16.58 -2.30 -8.02
CA VAL A 20 16.31 -3.53 -8.77
C VAL A 20 16.56 -3.33 -10.27
N GLU A 21 16.08 -2.22 -10.83
CA GLU A 21 16.32 -1.89 -12.24
C GLU A 21 17.80 -1.69 -12.54
N GLU A 22 18.54 -1.03 -11.64
CA GLU A 22 19.98 -0.81 -11.79
C GLU A 22 20.77 -2.12 -11.78
N GLU A 23 20.44 -3.05 -10.87
CA GLU A 23 21.12 -4.33 -10.78
C GLU A 23 20.81 -5.25 -11.98
N ILE A 24 19.56 -5.24 -12.45
CA ILE A 24 19.16 -5.96 -13.67
C ILE A 24 19.96 -5.44 -14.89
N LYS A 25 20.09 -4.11 -15.04
CA LYS A 25 20.90 -3.52 -16.11
C LYS A 25 22.38 -3.89 -16.01
N LYS A 26 22.95 -3.99 -14.81
CA LYS A 26 24.34 -4.45 -14.62
C LYS A 26 24.51 -5.91 -15.04
N LEU A 27 23.52 -6.76 -14.75
CA LEU A 27 23.52 -8.15 -15.17
C LEU A 27 23.39 -8.29 -16.70
N GLU A 28 22.56 -7.48 -17.34
CA GLU A 28 22.45 -7.43 -18.81
C GLU A 28 23.76 -6.97 -19.44
N GLY A 29 24.32 -5.85 -18.95
CA GLY A 29 25.55 -5.27 -19.49
C GLY A 29 26.77 -6.16 -19.31
N SER A 30 26.78 -7.04 -18.30
CA SER A 30 27.81 -8.05 -18.10
C SER A 30 27.55 -9.38 -18.82
N GLY A 31 26.45 -9.48 -19.58
CA GLY A 31 26.06 -10.68 -20.33
C GLY A 31 25.61 -11.85 -19.45
N LYS A 32 25.36 -11.62 -18.16
CA LYS A 32 24.94 -12.65 -17.19
C LYS A 32 23.45 -12.98 -17.28
N ILE A 33 22.67 -12.11 -17.90
CA ILE A 33 21.24 -12.31 -18.20
C ILE A 33 20.96 -11.84 -19.61
N LYS A 34 20.02 -12.50 -20.30
CA LYS A 34 19.53 -12.03 -21.60
C LYS A 34 18.49 -10.93 -21.39
N THR A 35 18.37 -10.04 -22.37
CA THR A 35 17.41 -8.94 -22.30
C THR A 35 15.96 -9.39 -22.17
N ASP A 36 15.59 -10.49 -22.82
CA ASP A 36 14.23 -11.02 -22.72
C ASP A 36 13.94 -11.58 -21.32
N ASP A 37 14.94 -12.23 -20.70
CA ASP A 37 14.82 -12.77 -19.33
C ASP A 37 14.74 -11.63 -18.29
N ALA A 38 15.53 -10.57 -18.48
CA ALA A 38 15.49 -9.36 -17.65
C ALA A 38 14.12 -8.67 -17.71
N LYS A 39 13.58 -8.49 -18.91
CA LYS A 39 12.23 -7.93 -19.11
C LYS A 39 11.15 -8.80 -18.48
N SER A 40 11.21 -10.12 -18.71
CA SER A 40 10.26 -11.07 -18.11
C SER A 40 10.28 -11.01 -16.58
N PHE A 41 11.47 -10.93 -15.98
CA PHE A 41 11.62 -10.81 -14.53
C PHE A 41 11.00 -9.52 -13.99
N LEU A 42 11.31 -8.36 -14.61
CA LEU A 42 10.72 -7.07 -14.21
C LEU A 42 9.19 -7.06 -14.37
N SER A 43 8.66 -7.59 -15.47
CA SER A 43 7.22 -7.72 -15.67
C SER A 43 6.57 -8.62 -14.61
N SER A 44 7.22 -9.73 -14.25
CA SER A 44 6.71 -10.64 -13.20
C SER A 44 6.71 -9.98 -11.82
N LEU A 45 7.69 -9.13 -11.53
CA LEU A 45 7.75 -8.35 -10.30
C LEU A 45 6.64 -7.31 -10.24
N GLU A 46 6.38 -6.61 -11.35
CA GLU A 46 5.30 -5.62 -11.45
C GLU A 46 3.94 -6.29 -11.25
N GLU A 47 3.70 -7.44 -11.87
CA GLU A 47 2.45 -8.18 -11.76
C GLU A 47 2.21 -8.71 -10.33
N LYS A 48 3.24 -9.28 -9.70
CA LYS A 48 3.18 -9.67 -8.28
C LYS A 48 2.94 -8.46 -7.37
N GLY A 49 3.56 -7.31 -7.68
CA GLY A 49 3.33 -6.06 -6.96
C GLY A 49 1.87 -5.62 -7.03
N LYS A 50 1.26 -5.64 -8.22
CA LYS A 50 -0.16 -5.31 -8.43
C LYS A 50 -1.10 -6.25 -7.65
N GLN A 51 -0.85 -7.57 -7.69
CA GLN A 51 -1.64 -8.53 -6.91
C GLN A 51 -1.50 -8.30 -5.40
N SER A 52 -0.29 -7.93 -4.94
CA SER A 52 -0.05 -7.65 -3.53
C SER A 52 -0.67 -6.33 -3.05
N ASP A 53 -0.89 -5.36 -3.95
CA ASP A 53 -1.47 -4.05 -3.64
C ASP A 53 -2.92 -4.14 -3.15
N GLU A 54 -3.77 -4.97 -3.78
CA GLU A 54 -5.16 -5.14 -3.36
C GLU A 54 -5.27 -5.74 -1.95
N LYS A 55 -4.49 -6.79 -1.69
CA LYS A 55 -4.43 -7.43 -0.37
C LYS A 55 -3.89 -6.45 0.68
N PHE A 56 -2.84 -5.70 0.34
CA PHE A 56 -2.26 -4.70 1.22
C PHE A 56 -3.26 -3.59 1.55
N LYS A 57 -3.99 -3.06 0.55
CA LYS A 57 -5.05 -2.06 0.76
C LYS A 57 -6.12 -2.54 1.73
N GLN A 58 -6.54 -3.80 1.61
CA GLN A 58 -7.52 -4.39 2.51
C GLN A 58 -6.97 -4.50 3.94
N GLN A 59 -5.77 -5.04 4.10
CA GLN A 59 -5.10 -5.15 5.40
C GLN A 59 -4.88 -3.79 6.06
N LEU A 60 -4.48 -2.77 5.29
CA LEU A 60 -4.30 -1.41 5.77
C LEU A 60 -5.64 -0.81 6.22
N LYS A 61 -6.72 -1.03 5.47
CA LYS A 61 -8.05 -0.56 5.83
C LYS A 61 -8.53 -1.19 7.14
N ASP A 62 -8.27 -2.47 7.34
CA ASP A 62 -8.69 -3.18 8.55
C ASP A 62 -7.86 -2.74 9.76
N ALA A 63 -6.54 -2.57 9.61
CA ALA A 63 -5.69 -1.99 10.66
C ALA A 63 -6.12 -0.56 11.04
N LEU A 64 -6.52 0.27 10.07
CA LEU A 64 -7.02 1.61 10.35
C LEU A 64 -8.34 1.60 11.12
N LYS A 65 -9.24 0.66 10.81
CA LYS A 65 -10.49 0.50 11.58
C LYS A 65 -10.21 0.08 13.02
N GLU A 66 -9.31 -0.88 13.22
CA GLU A 66 -8.91 -1.33 14.56
C GLU A 66 -8.37 -0.17 15.39
N VAL A 67 -7.50 0.66 14.81
CA VAL A 67 -6.99 1.87 15.47
C VAL A 67 -8.10 2.87 15.79
N ILE A 68 -9.06 3.08 14.88
CA ILE A 68 -10.22 3.97 15.10
C ILE A 68 -11.06 3.48 16.29
N ASP A 69 -11.31 2.17 16.35
CA ASP A 69 -12.09 1.53 17.41
C ASP A 69 -11.37 1.58 18.76
N GLU A 70 -10.06 1.27 18.79
CA GLU A 70 -9.23 1.33 20.00
C GLU A 70 -9.14 2.74 20.59
N LEU A 71 -9.10 3.76 19.73
CA LEU A 71 -9.06 5.17 20.15
C LEU A 71 -10.45 5.73 20.50
N GLY A 72 -11.52 4.95 20.32
CA GLY A 72 -12.89 5.37 20.59
C GLY A 72 -13.37 6.51 19.68
N ILE A 73 -12.87 6.58 18.45
CA ILE A 73 -13.23 7.64 17.51
C ILE A 73 -14.60 7.32 16.91
N ALA A 74 -15.57 8.21 17.12
CA ALA A 74 -16.92 8.05 16.57
C ALA A 74 -16.91 8.03 15.03
N THR A 75 -17.54 7.01 14.45
CA THR A 75 -17.68 6.87 13.00
C THR A 75 -18.84 7.71 12.47
N LYS A 76 -18.90 7.87 11.15
CA LYS A 76 -20.03 8.56 10.51
C LYS A 76 -21.38 7.87 10.82
N ALA A 77 -21.39 6.54 10.89
CA ALA A 77 -22.58 5.77 11.23
C ALA A 77 -23.03 6.05 12.67
N ASP A 78 -22.09 6.18 13.61
CA ASP A 78 -22.39 6.53 15.00
C ASP A 78 -23.02 7.93 15.09
N LEU A 79 -22.52 8.88 14.29
CA LEU A 79 -23.06 10.25 14.22
C LEU A 79 -24.45 10.29 13.58
N GLU A 80 -24.70 9.50 12.53
CA GLU A 80 -26.01 9.41 11.89
C GLU A 80 -27.04 8.80 12.85
N LYS A 81 -26.68 7.71 13.53
CA LYS A 81 -27.52 7.11 14.56
C LYS A 81 -27.83 8.07 15.71
N LEU A 82 -26.82 8.80 16.19
CA LEU A 82 -27.01 9.83 17.21
C LEU A 82 -27.99 10.91 16.76
N LYS A 83 -27.94 11.31 15.48
CA LYS A 83 -28.86 12.31 14.92
C LYS A 83 -30.30 11.79 14.87
N GLU A 84 -30.52 10.54 14.47
CA GLU A 84 -31.85 9.91 14.47
C GLU A 84 -32.44 9.78 15.88
N ASP A 85 -31.62 9.35 16.85
CA ASP A 85 -32.02 9.24 18.26
C ASP A 85 -32.43 10.59 18.85
N LEU A 86 -31.77 11.68 18.45
CA LEU A 86 -32.12 13.04 18.88
C LEU A 86 -33.41 13.55 18.22
N LEU A 87 -33.63 13.22 16.94
CA LEU A 87 -34.83 13.64 16.20
C LEU A 87 -36.09 12.87 16.61
N SER A 88 -35.95 11.61 17.01
CA SER A 88 -37.07 10.75 17.45
C SER A 88 -37.56 11.04 18.88
N LYS A 89 -36.81 11.82 19.66
CA LYS A 89 -37.13 12.22 21.03
C LYS A 89 -37.88 13.56 21.16
N ASN A 90 -38.08 14.28 20.05
CA ASN A 90 -38.93 15.48 19.97
C ASN A 90 -40.27 15.14 19.31
#